data_AF-A0A7L3REN3-F1
#
_entry.id   AF-A0A7L3REN3-F1
#
_cell.length_a   1.000
_cell.length_b   1.000
_cell.length_c   1.000
_cell.angle_alpha   90.00
_cell.angle_beta   90.00
_cell.angle_gamma   90.00
#
_symmetry.space_group_name_H-M   'P 1'
#
loop_
_entity.id
_entity.type
_entity.pdbx_description
1 polymer ?
#
loop_
_entity_poly.entity_id
_entity_poly.type
_entity_poly.pdbx_seq_one_letter_code
_entity_poly.pdbx_strand_id
1 'polypeptide(L)'
;EAAAEGGGGSGARGTAAGGGRPRGGGAGGGGLRSQVSGVQKQRRLAANARERRRMHGLNHAFDQLRNVIPSFNNDKKLSKYETLQMAQIYISALAELLHSP
;
A
#
# COMPACT_ATOMS: atom_id res chain seq x y z
N GLU A 1 -31.42 21.28 24.94
CA GLU A 1 -30.58 21.31 26.17
C GLU A 1 -29.29 20.56 25.86
N ALA A 2 -28.18 21.28 25.62
CA ALA A 2 -27.13 21.64 26.60
C ALA A 2 -26.28 20.40 26.97
N ALA A 3 -24.94 20.33 26.94
CA ALA A 3 -23.83 21.28 26.77
C ALA A 3 -22.60 20.43 26.30
N ALA A 4 -21.71 20.85 25.38
CA ALA A 4 -20.52 21.69 25.55
C ALA A 4 -19.52 21.27 26.66
N GLU A 5 -18.43 20.58 26.28
CA GLU A 5 -17.05 20.65 26.81
C GLU A 5 -16.12 20.24 25.62
N GLY A 6 -14.98 20.84 25.26
CA GLY A 6 -14.01 21.64 26.01
C GLY A 6 -12.68 20.86 26.03
N GLY A 7 -11.69 21.22 25.20
CA GLY A 7 -10.37 20.55 25.24
C GLY A 7 -9.40 20.95 24.13
N GLY A 8 -8.79 22.12 24.27
CA GLY A 8 -7.67 22.57 23.44
C GLY A 8 -6.35 21.88 23.83
N GLY A 9 -5.50 21.63 22.83
CA GLY A 9 -4.15 21.11 23.00
C GLY A 9 -3.21 21.71 21.97
N SER A 10 -2.64 22.87 22.30
CA SER A 10 -1.56 23.53 21.56
C SER A 10 -0.25 22.74 21.68
N GLY A 11 0.35 22.36 20.55
CA GLY A 11 1.69 21.78 20.49
C GLY A 11 2.56 22.52 19.48
N ALA A 12 2.95 23.75 19.81
CA ALA A 12 3.92 24.53 19.05
C ALA A 12 5.35 24.24 19.53
N ARG A 13 6.15 23.57 18.69
CA ARG A 13 7.63 23.51 18.70
C ARG A 13 8.03 23.14 17.26
N GLY A 14 8.77 23.89 16.45
CA GLY A 14 9.74 24.96 16.69
C GLY A 14 11.12 24.47 16.22
N THR A 15 11.49 24.73 14.96
CA THR A 15 12.90 24.89 14.54
C THR A 15 12.99 25.79 13.31
N ALA A 16 13.79 26.84 13.45
CA ALA A 16 14.14 27.81 12.43
C ALA A 16 15.11 27.19 11.40
N ALA A 17 14.97 27.58 10.12
CA ALA A 17 16.06 27.53 9.17
C ALA A 17 15.84 28.51 8.00
N GLY A 18 16.62 29.60 8.01
CA GLY A 18 17.26 30.19 6.84
C GLY A 18 16.37 30.66 5.67
N GLY A 19 16.01 31.94 5.70
CA GLY A 19 15.62 32.67 4.49
C GLY A 19 16.83 32.83 3.54
N GLY A 20 16.89 31.99 2.51
CA GLY A 20 17.77 32.17 1.35
C GLY A 20 16.93 32.55 0.13
N ARG A 21 17.03 33.81 -0.33
CA ARG A 21 16.51 34.23 -1.63
C ARG A 21 17.37 33.63 -2.74
N PRO A 22 16.83 32.97 -3.78
CA PRO A 22 17.58 32.81 -5.01
C PRO A 22 17.41 34.09 -5.85
N ARG A 23 18.51 34.84 -5.97
CA ARG A 23 18.73 35.82 -7.03
C ARG A 23 19.25 35.05 -8.24
N GLY A 24 18.62 35.18 -9.41
CA GLY A 24 19.16 34.62 -10.65
C GLY A 24 18.14 34.54 -11.76
N GLY A 25 17.92 35.67 -12.45
CA GLY A 25 17.21 35.70 -13.73
C GLY A 25 18.04 35.04 -14.82
N GLY A 26 17.39 34.19 -15.60
CA GLY A 26 17.92 33.53 -16.79
C GLY A 26 16.74 32.97 -17.59
N ALA A 27 16.00 33.86 -18.25
CA ALA A 27 14.93 33.50 -19.17
C ALA A 27 15.55 33.08 -20.51
N GLY A 28 15.31 31.83 -20.93
CA GLY A 28 15.65 31.38 -22.28
C GLY A 28 15.80 29.86 -22.39
N GLY A 29 14.70 29.13 -22.64
CA GLY A 29 14.76 27.76 -23.21
C GLY A 29 14.21 26.58 -22.38
N GLY A 30 13.59 26.80 -21.22
CA GLY A 30 13.19 25.69 -20.31
C GLY A 30 11.79 25.07 -20.53
N GLY A 31 10.91 25.71 -21.31
CA GLY A 31 9.48 25.36 -21.38
C GLY A 31 9.20 23.96 -21.96
N LEU A 32 9.89 23.59 -23.04
CA LEU A 32 9.66 22.32 -23.72
C LEU A 32 10.20 21.12 -22.91
N ARG A 33 11.35 21.27 -22.25
CA ARG A 33 11.95 20.23 -21.40
C ARG A 33 11.11 19.97 -20.14
N SER A 34 10.58 21.04 -19.52
CA SER A 34 9.65 20.96 -18.40
C SER A 34 8.34 20.25 -18.78
N GLN A 35 7.72 20.60 -19.91
CA GLN A 35 6.48 19.97 -20.37
C GLN A 35 6.66 18.48 -20.73
N VAL A 36 7.75 18.11 -21.41
CA VAL A 36 8.07 16.70 -21.70
C VAL A 36 8.25 15.89 -20.41
N SER A 37 8.91 16.48 -19.39
CA SER A 37 9.07 15.84 -18.07
C SER A 37 7.73 15.66 -17.33
N GLY A 38 6.77 16.58 -17.53
CA GLY A 38 5.42 16.51 -16.95
C GLY A 38 4.60 15.36 -17.54
N VAL A 39 4.65 15.18 -18.86
CA VAL A 39 3.99 14.06 -19.55
C VAL A 39 4.61 12.72 -19.14
N GLN A 40 5.93 12.63 -19.04
CA GLN A 40 6.63 11.43 -18.56
C GLN A 40 6.26 11.10 -17.10
N LYS A 41 6.17 12.12 -16.23
CA LYS A 41 5.69 11.96 -14.85
C LYS A 41 4.26 11.44 -14.82
N GLN A 42 3.36 11.99 -15.63
CA GLN A 42 1.97 11.54 -15.69
C GLN A 42 1.86 10.08 -16.18
N ARG A 43 2.63 9.69 -17.20
CA ARG A 43 2.69 8.30 -17.67
C ARG A 43 3.15 7.34 -16.58
N ARG A 44 4.19 7.71 -15.82
CA ARG A 44 4.68 6.92 -14.68
C ARG A 44 3.63 6.80 -13.57
N LEU A 45 2.94 7.90 -13.23
CA LEU A 45 1.86 7.88 -12.24
C LEU A 45 0.72 6.95 -12.68
N ALA A 46 0.30 7.03 -13.94
CA ALA A 46 -0.72 6.15 -14.50
C ALA A 46 -0.28 4.67 -14.49
N ALA A 47 0.98 4.38 -14.81
CA ALA A 47 1.54 3.03 -14.72
C ALA A 47 1.54 2.50 -13.29
N ASN A 48 2.00 3.29 -12.31
CA ASN A 48 1.99 2.91 -10.90
C ASN A 48 0.57 2.67 -10.39
N ALA A 49 -0.40 3.48 -10.82
CA ALA A 49 -1.80 3.28 -10.45
C ALA A 49 -2.38 1.98 -11.02
N ARG A 50 -1.94 1.54 -12.21
CA ARG A 50 -2.32 0.24 -12.76
C ARG A 50 -1.69 -0.90 -11.98
N GLU A 51 -0.40 -0.82 -11.64
CA GLU A 51 0.25 -1.88 -10.88
C GLU A 51 -0.34 -2.03 -9.48
N ARG A 52 -0.68 -0.91 -8.81
CA ARG A 52 -1.43 -0.98 -7.54
C ARG A 52 -2.73 -1.75 -7.67
N ARG A 53 -3.54 -1.45 -8.71
CA ARG A 53 -4.79 -2.20 -8.97
C ARG A 53 -4.54 -3.69 -9.22
N ARG A 54 -3.53 -4.03 -10.02
CA ARG A 54 -3.13 -5.43 -10.24
C ARG A 54 -2.76 -6.12 -8.92
N MET A 55 -1.95 -5.47 -8.09
CA MET A 55 -1.54 -6.00 -6.79
C MET A 55 -2.69 -6.11 -5.78
N HIS A 56 -3.66 -5.19 -5.80
CA HIS A 56 -4.89 -5.31 -5.01
C HIS A 56 -5.67 -6.57 -5.38
N GLY A 57 -5.82 -6.87 -6.68
CA GLY A 57 -6.46 -8.11 -7.14
C GLY A 57 -5.74 -9.37 -6.66
N LEU A 58 -4.40 -9.39 -6.73
CA LEU A 58 -3.59 -10.49 -6.22
C LEU A 58 -3.76 -10.67 -4.70
N ASN A 59 -3.71 -9.56 -3.94
CA ASN A 59 -3.86 -9.62 -2.49
C ASN A 59 -5.26 -10.08 -2.08
N HIS A 60 -6.30 -9.69 -2.83
CA HIS A 60 -7.66 -10.17 -2.63
C HIS A 60 -7.78 -11.68 -2.86
N ALA A 61 -7.13 -12.23 -3.89
CA ALA A 61 -7.07 -13.68 -4.10
C ALA A 61 -6.34 -14.41 -2.96
N PHE A 62 -5.25 -13.82 -2.43
CA PHE A 62 -4.57 -14.33 -1.24
C PHE A 62 -5.47 -14.33 0.00
N ASP A 63 -6.29 -13.31 0.20
CA ASP A 63 -7.24 -13.27 1.31
C ASP A 63 -8.34 -14.33 1.17
N GLN A 64 -8.87 -14.53 -0.04
CA GLN A 64 -9.81 -15.63 -0.31
C GLN A 64 -9.19 -17.00 -0.01
N LEU A 65 -7.93 -17.21 -0.41
CA LEU A 65 -7.22 -18.45 -0.10
C LEU A 65 -7.05 -18.64 1.41
N ARG A 66 -6.76 -17.59 2.19
CA ARG A 66 -6.67 -17.68 3.65
C ARG A 66 -8.00 -18.08 4.30
N ASN A 67 -9.13 -17.67 3.75
CA ASN A 67 -10.45 -17.98 4.31
C ASN A 67 -10.81 -19.48 4.23
N VAL A 68 -10.19 -20.22 3.32
CA VAL A 68 -10.42 -21.67 3.15
C VAL A 68 -9.32 -22.52 3.78
N ILE A 69 -8.23 -21.91 4.26
CA ILE A 69 -7.15 -22.62 4.94
C ILE A 69 -7.48 -22.73 6.43
N PRO A 70 -7.40 -23.93 7.03
CA PRO A 70 -7.53 -24.08 8.48
C PRO A 70 -6.48 -23.23 9.22
N SER A 71 -6.94 -22.32 10.07
CA SER A 71 -6.07 -21.48 10.91
C SER A 71 -6.27 -21.79 12.38
N PHE A 72 -5.17 -22.05 13.09
CA PHE A 72 -5.18 -22.28 14.54
C PHE A 72 -5.14 -20.97 15.35
N ASN A 73 -4.79 -19.86 14.70
CA ASN A 73 -4.66 -18.54 15.33
C ASN A 73 -5.70 -17.60 14.72
N ASN A 74 -6.89 -17.53 15.33
CA ASN A 74 -8.06 -16.84 14.76
C ASN A 74 -7.82 -15.35 14.44
N ASP A 75 -6.87 -14.70 15.10
CA ASP A 75 -6.63 -13.25 14.95
C ASP A 75 -5.41 -12.90 14.07
N LYS A 76 -4.54 -13.88 13.75
CA LYS A 76 -3.29 -13.60 13.01
C LYS A 76 -3.41 -14.02 11.55
N LYS A 77 -3.32 -13.04 10.64
CA LYS A 77 -3.19 -13.30 9.20
C LYS A 77 -1.87 -13.99 8.88
N LEU A 78 -1.94 -15.12 8.19
CA LEU A 78 -0.78 -15.84 7.65
C LEU A 78 -0.02 -14.97 6.63
N SER A 79 1.31 -15.01 6.67
CA SER A 79 2.15 -14.42 5.63
C SER A 79 1.90 -15.10 4.27
N LYS A 80 2.37 -14.49 3.17
CA LYS A 80 2.20 -15.07 1.83
C LYS A 80 2.84 -16.46 1.71
N TYR A 81 4.03 -16.64 2.28
CA TYR A 81 4.72 -17.93 2.28
C TYR A 81 3.94 -18.97 3.09
N GLU A 82 3.58 -18.64 4.33
CA GLU A 82 2.80 -19.55 5.20
C GLU A 82 1.46 -19.92 4.56
N THR A 83 0.78 -18.98 3.90
CA THR A 83 -0.49 -19.24 3.20
C THR A 83 -0.30 -20.29 2.09
N LEU A 84 0.76 -20.18 1.28
CA LEU A 84 1.03 -21.15 0.22
C LEU A 84 1.43 -22.52 0.78
N GLN A 85 2.26 -22.54 1.82
CA GLN A 85 2.68 -23.77 2.48
C GLN A 85 1.48 -24.51 3.09
N MET A 86 0.64 -23.79 3.83
CA MET A 86 -0.56 -24.37 4.44
C MET A 86 -1.58 -24.83 3.40
N ALA A 87 -1.73 -24.11 2.28
CA ALA A 87 -2.58 -24.55 1.18
C ALA A 87 -2.12 -25.91 0.62
N GLN A 88 -0.81 -26.07 0.39
CA GLN A 88 -0.26 -27.32 -0.12
C GLN A 88 -0.48 -28.47 0.87
N ILE A 89 -0.18 -28.26 2.15
CA ILE A 89 -0.40 -29.25 3.22
C ILE A 89 -1.87 -29.64 3.28
N TYR A 90 -2.78 -28.66 3.23
CA TYR A 90 -4.20 -28.91 3.35
C TYR A 90 -4.76 -29.70 2.16
N ILE A 91 -4.36 -29.37 0.92
CA ILE A 91 -4.73 -30.15 -0.26
C ILE A 91 -4.26 -31.60 -0.12
N SER A 92 -3.01 -31.84 0.29
CA SER A 92 -2.49 -33.20 0.49
C SER A 92 -3.26 -33.96 1.58
N ALA A 93 -3.53 -33.33 2.72
CA ALA A 93 -4.27 -33.96 3.82
C ALA A 93 -5.71 -34.32 3.42
N LEU A 94 -6.40 -33.46 2.68
CA LEU A 94 -7.72 -33.76 2.15
C LEU A 94 -7.68 -34.90 1.13
N ALA A 95 -6.65 -34.94 0.27
CA ALA A 95 -6.46 -36.03 -0.67
C ALA A 95 -6.24 -37.36 0.07
N GLU A 96 -5.38 -37.40 1.09
CA GLU A 96 -5.17 -38.61 1.91
C GLU A 96 -6.46 -39.06 2.59
N LEU A 97 -7.24 -38.13 3.16
CA LEU A 97 -8.52 -38.46 3.80
C LEU A 97 -9.53 -39.11 2.84
N LEU A 98 -9.56 -38.68 1.58
CA LEU A 98 -10.46 -39.23 0.57
C LEU A 98 -10.02 -40.61 0.03
N HIS A 99 -8.73 -40.95 0.14
CA HIS A 99 -8.18 -42.23 -0.35
C HIS A 99 -7.81 -43.20 0.77
N SER A 100 -7.95 -42.79 2.04
CA SER A 100 -7.82 -43.69 3.19
C SER A 100 -8.95 -44.72 3.15
N PRO A 101 -8.66 -46.02 3.36
CA PRO A 101 -9.66 -47.09 3.37
C PRO A 101 -10.65 -47.00 4.53
#